data_AF-A0A3N6ZS68-F1
#
_entry.id   AF-A0A3N6ZS68-F1
#
_cell.length_a   1.000
_cell.length_b   1.000
_cell.length_c   1.000
_cell.angle_alpha   90.00
_cell.angle_beta   90.00
_cell.angle_gamma   90.00
#
_symmetry.space_group_name_H-M   'P 1'
#
loop_
_entity.id
_entity.type
_entity.pdbx_description
1 polymer ?
#
loop_
_entity_poly.entity_id
_entity_poly.type
_entity_poly.pdbx_seq_one_letter_code
_entity_poly.pdbx_strand_id
1 'polypeptide(L)'
;MFFEMTPVFTWGMFSTNIDAAPEKNYVFYDLKYNGKTFNLPTAQDHWKIFFSYTIPNYDNIKANGYEDPLNSKYAAVLQKLHIDPAFASHISNKRNDVQRYPQWLKRYMENNTGEQITHLEVTKRWVKFDAGGILQVDSSKIIINE
;
A
#
# COMPACT_ATOMS: atom_id res chain seq x y z
N MET A 1 -20.26 -13.11 -6.20
CA MET A 1 -19.79 -12.84 -4.82
C MET A 1 -19.64 -11.33 -4.72
N PHE A 2 -20.60 -10.67 -4.09
CA PHE A 2 -20.60 -9.21 -3.90
C PHE A 2 -19.62 -8.89 -2.79
N PHE A 3 -18.58 -8.11 -3.08
CA PHE A 3 -17.84 -7.43 -2.02
C PHE A 3 -18.68 -6.22 -1.64
N GLU A 4 -19.37 -6.28 -0.50
CA GLU A 4 -19.84 -5.06 0.17
C GLU A 4 -18.60 -4.29 0.64
N MET A 5 -17.98 -3.53 -0.27
CA MET A 5 -17.17 -2.40 0.15
C MET A 5 -18.16 -1.39 0.72
N THR A 6 -18.18 -1.31 2.04
CA THR A 6 -19.02 -0.39 2.82
C THR A 6 -19.07 0.97 2.14
N PRO A 7 -20.24 1.65 2.09
CA PRO A 7 -20.35 2.93 1.41
C PRO A 7 -19.27 3.87 1.93
N VAL A 8 -18.62 4.62 1.05
CA VAL A 8 -17.56 5.61 1.37
C VAL A 8 -18.14 6.84 2.09
N PHE A 9 -19.16 6.65 2.93
CA PHE A 9 -19.85 7.65 3.70
C PHE A 9 -19.52 7.49 5.19
N THR A 10 -18.30 7.89 5.55
CA THR A 10 -17.97 8.29 6.91
C THR A 10 -17.76 9.79 6.90
N TRP A 11 -18.80 10.52 7.32
CA TRP A 11 -18.82 11.90 7.83
C TRP A 11 -17.62 12.78 7.43
N GLY A 12 -17.89 13.79 6.60
CA GLY A 12 -16.97 14.59 5.78
C GLY A 12 -15.80 15.34 6.44
N MET A 13 -15.35 14.96 7.64
CA MET A 13 -14.06 15.39 8.17
C MET A 13 -12.89 14.47 7.77
N PHE A 14 -13.16 13.24 7.30
CA PHE A 14 -12.10 12.23 7.10
C PHE A 14 -12.21 11.40 5.81
N SER A 15 -13.18 11.70 4.95
CA SER A 15 -13.29 11.11 3.61
C SER A 15 -12.54 11.97 2.60
N THR A 16 -11.50 11.44 1.96
CA THR A 16 -11.01 12.04 0.71
C THR A 16 -12.15 11.96 -0.30
N ASN A 17 -12.60 13.10 -0.80
CA ASN A 17 -13.65 13.11 -1.82
C ASN A 17 -13.10 12.42 -3.07
N ILE A 18 -13.59 11.22 -3.36
CA ILE A 18 -13.21 10.47 -4.54
C ILE A 18 -14.16 10.91 -5.65
N ASP A 19 -13.61 11.59 -6.64
CA ASP A 19 -14.35 12.01 -7.83
C ASP A 19 -14.95 10.78 -8.54
N ALA A 20 -16.28 10.69 -8.59
CA ALA A 20 -16.99 9.59 -9.19
C ALA A 20 -16.98 9.61 -10.73
N ALA A 21 -16.01 10.29 -11.35
CA ALA A 21 -15.81 10.33 -12.79
C ALA A 21 -15.85 8.92 -13.41
N PRO A 22 -16.79 8.63 -14.35
CA PRO A 22 -17.10 7.28 -14.87
C PRO A 22 -15.97 6.51 -15.56
N GLU A 23 -14.77 7.08 -15.69
CA GLU A 23 -13.62 6.47 -16.37
C GLU A 23 -12.34 6.52 -15.56
N LYS A 24 -12.41 7.05 -14.33
CA LYS A 24 -11.23 7.17 -13.49
C LYS A 24 -10.96 5.86 -12.75
N ASN A 25 -9.79 5.30 -13.02
CA ASN A 25 -9.29 4.12 -12.32
C ASN A 25 -8.64 4.52 -10.99
N TYR A 26 -9.05 3.84 -9.93
CA TYR A 26 -8.50 3.94 -8.59
C TYR A 26 -7.80 2.65 -8.20
N VAL A 27 -6.79 2.77 -7.34
CA VAL A 27 -6.06 1.62 -6.80
C VAL A 27 -6.31 1.55 -5.30
N PHE A 28 -6.79 0.39 -4.85
CA PHE A 28 -6.96 0.06 -3.44
C PHE A 28 -6.11 -1.17 -3.09
N TYR A 29 -5.71 -1.26 -1.83
CA TYR A 29 -5.03 -2.43 -1.28
C TYR A 29 -5.89 -3.02 -0.17
N ASP A 30 -6.25 -4.29 -0.32
CA ASP A 30 -6.97 -5.09 0.66
C ASP A 30 -5.95 -5.98 1.40
N LEU A 31 -5.84 -5.82 2.72
CA LEU A 31 -4.96 -6.61 3.58
C LEU A 31 -5.82 -7.62 4.34
N LYS A 32 -5.48 -8.90 4.20
CA LYS A 32 -6.11 -9.98 4.95
C LYS A 32 -5.08 -10.71 5.80
N TYR A 33 -5.47 -11.07 7.01
CA TYR A 33 -4.68 -11.91 7.90
C TYR A 33 -5.57 -12.97 8.56
N ASN A 34 -5.12 -14.22 8.60
CA ASN A 34 -5.89 -15.35 9.15
C ASN A 34 -7.35 -15.43 8.61
N GLY A 35 -7.57 -15.08 7.34
CA GLY A 35 -8.89 -15.07 6.71
C GLY A 35 -9.76 -13.84 7.03
N LYS A 36 -9.31 -12.91 7.88
CA LYS A 36 -9.99 -11.66 8.22
C LYS A 36 -9.43 -10.50 7.40
N THR A 37 -10.30 -9.61 6.90
CA THR A 37 -9.85 -8.33 6.33
C THR A 37 -9.50 -7.36 7.45
N PHE A 38 -8.30 -6.77 7.39
CA PHE A 38 -7.90 -5.71 8.30
C PHE A 38 -8.53 -4.39 7.85
N ASN A 39 -9.43 -3.86 8.69
CA ASN A 39 -10.01 -2.54 8.50
C ASN A 39 -9.28 -1.54 9.40
N LEU A 40 -8.84 -0.42 8.82
CA LEU A 40 -8.17 0.63 9.59
C LEU A 40 -9.12 1.17 10.69
N PRO A 41 -8.73 1.13 11.97
CA PRO A 41 -9.56 1.64 13.05
C PRO A 41 -9.50 3.17 13.07
N THR A 42 -10.48 3.85 12.46
CA THR A 42 -10.63 5.33 12.48
C THR A 42 -9.49 6.15 11.84
N ALA A 43 -9.78 7.41 11.51
CA ALA A 43 -8.82 8.34 10.92
C ALA A 43 -7.74 8.86 11.90
N GLN A 44 -7.78 8.51 13.18
CA GLN A 44 -6.72 8.90 14.12
C GLN A 44 -5.61 7.84 14.20
N ASP A 45 -5.89 6.60 13.78
CA ASP A 45 -4.90 5.52 13.78
C ASP A 45 -4.19 5.36 12.42
N HIS A 46 -4.65 6.01 11.33
CA HIS A 46 -3.92 5.97 10.05
C HIS A 46 -2.51 6.57 10.16
N TRP A 47 -2.27 7.51 11.08
CA TRP A 47 -0.94 8.05 11.37
C TRP A 47 -0.07 7.10 12.20
N LYS A 48 -0.69 6.12 12.87
CA LYS A 48 0.00 5.11 13.69
C LYS A 48 0.31 3.84 12.89
N ILE A 49 -0.38 3.65 11.77
CA ILE A 49 -0.32 2.43 10.95
C ILE A 49 0.52 2.66 9.70
N PHE A 50 1.79 2.32 9.80
CA PHE A 50 2.82 2.54 8.77
C PHE A 50 2.56 1.79 7.46
N PHE A 51 1.85 0.66 7.49
CA PHE A 51 1.71 -0.18 6.30
C PHE A 51 0.92 0.49 5.17
N SER A 52 0.05 1.46 5.50
CA SER A 52 -0.76 2.20 4.53
C SER A 52 0.08 2.92 3.47
N TYR A 53 1.29 3.34 3.84
CA TYR A 53 2.26 3.98 2.93
C TYR A 53 3.30 2.99 2.39
N THR A 54 3.66 1.96 3.16
CA THR A 54 4.73 1.03 2.74
C THR A 54 4.25 -0.02 1.75
N ILE A 55 2.96 -0.42 1.77
CA ILE A 55 2.42 -1.38 0.78
C ILE A 55 2.47 -0.82 -0.65
N PRO A 56 1.97 0.41 -0.94
CA PRO A 56 2.11 0.99 -2.28
C PRO A 56 3.57 1.14 -2.71
N ASN A 57 4.46 1.53 -1.79
CA ASN A 57 5.87 1.68 -2.08
C ASN A 57 6.52 0.32 -2.42
N TYR A 58 6.25 -0.72 -1.63
CA TYR A 58 6.71 -2.08 -1.92
C TYR A 58 6.22 -2.57 -3.29
N ASP A 59 4.94 -2.37 -3.61
CA ASP A 59 4.36 -2.76 -4.91
C ASP A 59 5.09 -2.07 -6.07
N ASN A 60 5.35 -0.77 -5.95
CA ASN A 60 6.11 0.00 -6.94
C ASN A 60 7.55 -0.53 -7.12
N ILE A 61 8.28 -0.75 -6.01
CA ILE A 61 9.66 -1.24 -6.06
C ILE A 61 9.70 -2.69 -6.60
N LYS A 62 8.75 -3.54 -6.21
CA LYS A 62 8.62 -4.90 -6.74
C LYS A 62 8.32 -4.92 -8.23
N ALA A 63 7.45 -4.04 -8.71
CA ALA A 63 7.17 -3.89 -10.14
C ALA A 63 8.43 -3.46 -10.92
N ASN A 64 9.33 -2.71 -10.28
CA ASN A 64 10.64 -2.33 -10.80
C ASN A 64 11.76 -3.36 -10.50
N GLY A 65 11.44 -4.66 -10.46
CA GLY A 65 12.44 -5.71 -10.29
C GLY A 65 13.13 -5.74 -8.92
N TYR A 66 12.49 -5.19 -7.88
CA TYR A 66 13.03 -4.98 -6.53
C TYR A 66 14.15 -3.92 -6.45
N GLU A 67 14.24 -3.03 -7.44
CA GLU A 67 15.17 -1.90 -7.41
C GLU A 67 14.42 -0.61 -7.06
N ASP A 68 14.94 0.13 -6.07
CA ASP A 68 14.30 1.37 -5.62
C ASP A 68 14.45 2.47 -6.68
N PRO A 69 13.34 2.91 -7.34
CA PRO A 69 13.42 3.92 -8.38
C PRO A 69 13.83 5.30 -7.84
N LEU A 70 13.74 5.52 -6.52
CA LEU A 70 14.16 6.76 -5.89
C LEU A 70 15.67 6.89 -5.76
N ASN A 71 16.44 5.81 -5.90
CA ASN A 71 17.91 5.86 -5.83
C ASN A 71 18.48 6.91 -6.80
N SER A 72 18.02 6.88 -8.07
CA SER A 72 18.42 7.86 -9.09
C SER A 72 18.05 9.30 -8.71
N LYS A 73 16.87 9.50 -8.10
CA LYS A 73 16.42 10.82 -7.63
C LYS A 73 17.27 11.32 -6.46
N TYR A 74 17.59 10.43 -5.51
CA TYR A 74 18.46 10.76 -4.39
C TYR A 74 19.87 11.11 -4.86
N ALA A 75 20.44 10.35 -5.79
CA ALA A 75 21.75 10.64 -6.37
C ALA A 75 21.78 12.04 -7.02
N ALA A 76 20.74 12.40 -7.78
CA ALA A 76 20.62 13.71 -8.40
C ALA A 76 20.48 14.86 -7.37
N VAL A 77 19.74 14.64 -6.28
CA VAL A 77 19.61 15.62 -5.18
C VAL A 77 20.95 15.78 -4.44
N LEU A 78 21.63 14.68 -4.10
CA LEU A 78 22.92 14.71 -3.43
C LEU A 78 23.97 15.43 -4.28
N GLN A 79 23.99 15.19 -5.59
CA GLN A 79 24.86 15.90 -6.53
C GLN A 79 24.62 17.41 -6.51
N LYS A 80 23.36 17.86 -6.48
CA LYS A 80 23.01 19.30 -6.37
C LYS A 80 23.44 19.91 -5.03
N LEU A 81 23.51 19.09 -3.98
CA LEU A 81 23.94 19.49 -2.65
C LEU A 81 25.46 19.36 -2.44
N HIS A 82 26.23 19.01 -3.48
CA HIS A 82 27.67 18.75 -3.40
C HIS A 82 28.04 17.63 -2.39
N ILE A 83 27.14 16.64 -2.24
CA ILE A 83 27.36 15.42 -1.44
C ILE A 83 27.66 14.27 -2.41
N ASP A 84 28.48 13.31 -1.99
CA ASP A 84 28.77 12.09 -2.77
C ASP A 84 27.47 11.36 -3.18
N PRO A 85 27.16 11.25 -4.48
CA PRO A 85 25.96 10.56 -4.96
C PRO A 85 25.91 9.08 -4.57
N ALA A 86 27.04 8.44 -4.27
CA ALA A 86 27.09 7.06 -3.79
C ALA A 86 26.30 6.88 -2.47
N PHE A 87 26.16 7.96 -1.68
CA PHE A 87 25.35 7.98 -0.47
C PHE A 87 23.87 7.65 -0.73
N ALA A 88 23.36 7.83 -1.96
CA ALA A 88 22.00 7.44 -2.34
C ALA A 88 21.70 5.97 -2.01
N SER A 89 22.69 5.09 -2.18
CA SER A 89 22.56 3.65 -1.88
C SER A 89 22.37 3.33 -0.39
N HIS A 90 22.73 4.26 0.50
CA HIS A 90 22.56 4.13 1.94
C HIS A 90 21.16 4.56 2.42
N ILE A 91 20.47 5.40 1.64
CA ILE A 91 19.14 5.93 1.96
C ILE A 91 18.03 5.34 1.09
N SER A 92 18.37 4.66 -0.01
CA SER A 92 17.43 3.89 -0.83
C SER A 92 17.20 2.49 -0.27
N ASN A 93 16.04 1.90 -0.56
CA ASN A 93 15.76 0.52 -0.22
C ASN A 93 16.66 -0.44 -1.01
N LYS A 94 17.32 -1.36 -0.32
CA LYS A 94 18.13 -2.40 -0.98
C LYS A 94 17.23 -3.57 -1.39
N ARG A 95 17.58 -4.22 -2.49
CA ARG A 95 16.85 -5.39 -3.03
C ARG A 95 16.50 -6.43 -1.97
N ASN A 96 17.49 -6.85 -1.17
CA ASN A 96 17.31 -7.85 -0.11
C ASN A 96 16.39 -7.37 1.02
N ASP A 97 16.29 -6.06 1.25
CA ASP A 97 15.38 -5.49 2.26
C ASP A 97 13.94 -5.50 1.74
N VAL A 98 13.75 -5.11 0.48
CA VAL A 98 12.44 -5.12 -0.18
C VAL A 98 11.90 -6.55 -0.27
N GLN A 99 12.74 -7.53 -0.58
CA GLN A 99 12.33 -8.93 -0.62
C GLN A 99 11.87 -9.47 0.75
N ARG A 100 12.37 -8.90 1.85
CA ARG A 100 11.96 -9.26 3.22
C ARG A 100 10.72 -8.51 3.70
N TYR A 101 10.17 -7.62 2.87
CA TYR A 101 9.00 -6.82 3.21
C TYR A 101 7.78 -7.65 3.62
N PRO A 102 7.38 -8.75 2.93
CA PRO A 102 6.28 -9.60 3.37
C PRO A 102 6.41 -10.09 4.82
N GLN A 103 7.58 -10.60 5.19
CA GLN A 103 7.82 -11.08 6.56
C GLN A 103 7.86 -9.93 7.57
N TRP A 104 8.41 -8.78 7.20
CA TRP A 104 8.35 -7.59 8.04
C TRP A 104 6.90 -7.15 8.28
N LEU A 105 6.07 -7.11 7.24
CA LEU A 105 4.67 -6.71 7.35
C LEU A 105 3.89 -7.67 8.24
N LYS A 106 4.10 -8.99 8.09
CA LYS A 106 3.51 -10.01 8.97
C LYS A 106 3.84 -9.75 10.44
N ARG A 107 5.14 -9.60 10.78
CA ARG A 107 5.58 -9.28 12.15
C ARG A 107 5.04 -7.93 12.66
N TYR A 108 5.00 -6.92 11.79
CA TYR A 108 4.44 -5.62 12.13
C TYR A 108 2.96 -5.76 12.50
N MET A 109 2.19 -6.51 11.70
CA MET A 109 0.78 -6.76 11.96
C MET A 109 0.58 -7.54 13.26
N GLU A 110 1.35 -8.60 13.51
CA GLU A 110 1.30 -9.36 14.77
C GLU A 110 1.52 -8.46 15.99
N ASN A 111 2.50 -7.55 15.92
CA ASN A 111 2.78 -6.61 17.00
C ASN A 111 1.65 -5.59 17.22
N ASN A 112 0.95 -5.18 16.17
CA ASN A 112 -0.13 -4.19 16.26
C ASN A 112 -1.47 -4.81 16.65
N THR A 113 -1.74 -6.05 16.24
CA THR A 113 -2.99 -6.75 16.57
C THR A 113 -2.90 -7.54 17.87
N GLY A 114 -1.70 -7.93 18.30
CA GLY A 114 -1.50 -8.88 19.39
C GLY A 114 -1.91 -10.32 19.02
N GLU A 115 -2.28 -10.57 17.76
CA GLU A 115 -2.64 -11.89 17.25
C GLU A 115 -1.44 -12.51 16.53
N GLN A 116 -1.21 -13.81 16.73
CA GLN A 116 -0.30 -14.56 15.89
C GLN A 116 -0.89 -14.69 14.48
N ILE A 117 -0.12 -14.33 13.44
CA ILE A 117 -0.57 -14.35 12.05
C ILE A 117 0.07 -15.55 11.37
N THR A 118 -0.74 -16.54 11.00
CA THR A 118 -0.24 -17.71 10.25
C THR A 118 -0.20 -17.41 8.76
N HIS A 119 -1.15 -16.62 8.28
CA HIS A 119 -1.28 -16.26 6.87
C HIS A 119 -1.59 -14.77 6.69
N LEU A 120 -0.87 -14.12 5.77
CA LEU A 120 -1.03 -12.72 5.36
C LEU A 120 -1.16 -12.63 3.84
N GLU A 121 -2.22 -11.98 3.37
CA GLU A 121 -2.44 -11.70 1.96
C GLU A 121 -2.60 -10.19 1.75
N VAL A 122 -1.98 -9.64 0.70
CA VAL A 122 -2.30 -8.30 0.23
C VAL A 122 -2.70 -8.37 -1.23
N THR A 123 -3.92 -7.90 -1.50
CA THR A 123 -4.50 -7.85 -2.84
C THR A 123 -4.60 -6.41 -3.32
N LYS A 124 -3.96 -6.10 -4.43
CA LYS A 124 -4.16 -4.85 -5.18
C LYS A 124 -5.43 -4.96 -6.00
N ARG A 125 -6.30 -3.95 -5.91
CA ARG A 125 -7.56 -3.85 -6.65
C ARG A 125 -7.54 -2.60 -7.51
N TRP A 126 -7.82 -2.78 -8.80
CA TRP A 126 -8.12 -1.67 -9.70
C TRP A 126 -9.64 -1.56 -9.77
N VAL A 127 -10.14 -0.37 -9.48
CA VAL A 127 -11.58 -0.14 -9.35
C VAL A 127 -11.98 1.11 -10.11
N LYS A 128 -13.24 1.16 -10.54
CA LYS A 128 -13.84 2.33 -11.19
C LYS A 128 -15.26 2.54 -10.69
N PHE A 129 -15.79 3.74 -10.84
CA PHE A 129 -17.22 3.96 -10.62
C PHE A 129 -17.99 3.57 -11.88
N ASP A 130 -19.11 2.90 -11.71
CA ASP A 130 -20.08 2.72 -12.79
C ASP A 130 -20.91 4.00 -13.00
N ALA A 131 -21.79 3.97 -14.01
CA ALA A 131 -22.67 5.10 -14.33
C ALA A 131 -23.63 5.49 -13.19
N GLY A 132 -23.86 4.60 -12.21
CA GLY A 132 -24.65 4.85 -11.02
C GLY A 132 -23.85 5.40 -9.84
N GLY A 133 -22.53 5.62 -10.02
CA GLY A 133 -21.65 6.06 -8.94
C GLY A 133 -21.32 4.95 -7.94
N ILE A 134 -21.47 3.68 -8.31
CA ILE A 134 -21.09 2.54 -7.48
C ILE A 134 -19.69 2.06 -7.85
N LEU A 135 -18.86 1.83 -6.83
CA LEU A 135 -17.49 1.36 -7.01
C LEU A 135 -17.47 -0.12 -7.41
N GLN A 136 -16.90 -0.43 -8.57
CA GLN A 136 -16.75 -1.79 -9.11
C GLN A 136 -15.27 -2.16 -9.20
N VAL A 137 -14.96 -3.43 -8.90
CA VAL A 137 -13.60 -3.97 -9.09
C VAL A 137 -13.44 -4.45 -10.52
N ASP A 138 -12.57 -3.79 -11.28
CA ASP A 138 -12.25 -4.17 -12.66
C ASP A 138 -11.30 -5.36 -12.71
N SER A 139 -10.26 -5.33 -11.88
CA SER A 139 -9.30 -6.42 -11.79
C SER A 139 -8.61 -6.42 -10.43
N SER A 140 -7.94 -7.53 -10.11
CA SER A 140 -7.16 -7.66 -8.89
C SER A 140 -5.88 -8.48 -9.10
N LYS A 141 -4.91 -8.27 -8.22
CA LYS A 141 -3.65 -9.01 -8.20
C LYS A 141 -3.19 -9.19 -6.77
N ILE A 142 -2.91 -10.43 -6.39
CA ILE A 142 -2.23 -10.74 -5.12
C ILE A 142 -0.77 -10.27 -5.25
N ILE A 143 -0.35 -9.36 -4.37
CA ILE A 143 1.02 -8.82 -4.37
C ILE A 143 1.86 -9.35 -3.21
N ILE A 144 1.21 -9.84 -2.15
CA ILE A 144 1.83 -10.53 -1.00
C ILE A 144 0.96 -11.75 -0.66
N ASN A 145 1.62 -12.89 -0.43
CA ASN A 145 1.03 -14.16 -0.01
C ASN A 145 2.06 -14.86 0.89
N GLU A 146 1.93 -14.71 2.21
CA GLU A 146 2.90 -15.12 3.25
C GLU A 146 2.19 -15.80 4.43
#